data_AF-A0A924JKV7-F1
#
_entry.id   AF-A0A924JKV7-F1
#
_cell.length_a   1.000
_cell.length_b   1.000
_cell.length_c   1.000
_cell.angle_alpha   90.00
_cell.angle_beta   90.00
_cell.angle_gamma   90.00
#
_symmetry.space_group_name_H-M   'P 1'
#
loop_
_entity.id
_entity.type
_entity.pdbx_description
1 polymer ?
#
loop_
_entity_poly.entity_id
_entity_poly.type
_entity_poly.pdbx_seq_one_letter_code
_entity_poly.pdbx_strand_id
1 'polypeptide(L)' 'DAAADKVLQETDPSKRDLLIKAAFEISNKDFAYIPLHQQALAWGVSKKLKVVQRADNQVLPYWFVKSE' A
#
# COMPACT_ATOMS: atom_id res chain seq x y z
N ASP A 1 -1.87 12.76 15.14
CA ASP A 1 -0.51 13.05 15.64
C ASP A 1 -0.07 12.05 16.70
N ALA A 2 -0.57 12.11 17.94
CA ALA A 2 -0.13 11.20 19.02
C ALA A 2 -0.24 9.69 18.71
N ALA A 3 -1.23 9.27 17.92
CA ALA A 3 -1.35 7.87 17.49
C ALA A 3 -0.26 7.47 16.48
N ALA A 4 0.13 8.38 15.58
CA ALA A 4 1.18 8.14 14.59
C ALA A 4 2.55 8.01 15.27
N ASP A 5 2.84 8.84 16.27
CA ASP A 5 4.10 8.78 17.03
C ASP A 5 4.23 7.47 17.81
N LYS A 6 3.12 6.98 18.40
CA LYS A 6 3.09 5.70 19.10
C LYS A 6 3.29 4.51 18.16
N VAL A 7 2.66 4.54 16.98
CA VAL A 7 2.85 3.50 15.95
C VAL A 7 4.31 3.44 15.49
N LEU A 8 4.99 4.58 15.37
CA LEU A 8 6.40 4.65 14.97
C LEU A 8 7.35 3.98 15.99
N GLN A 9 7.03 4.08 17.28
CA GLN A 9 7.87 3.56 18.37
C GLN A 9 7.53 2.12 18.77
N GLU A 10 6.40 1.57 18.29
CA GLU A 10 5.95 0.23 18.64
C GLU A 10 6.63 -0.86 17.80
N THR A 11 7.36 -1.74 18.49
CA THR A 11 8.13 -2.83 17.86
C THR A 11 7.30 -4.10 17.72
N ASP A 12 6.30 -4.33 18.57
CA ASP A 12 5.41 -5.48 18.50
C ASP A 12 4.40 -5.33 17.34
N PRO A 13 4.38 -6.26 16.37
CA PRO A 13 3.48 -6.14 15.22
C PRO A 13 2.00 -6.12 15.60
N SER A 14 1.58 -6.98 16.53
CA SER A 14 0.17 -7.10 16.89
C SER A 14 -0.34 -5.85 17.59
N LYS A 15 0.46 -5.26 18.49
CA LYS A 15 0.12 -3.98 19.14
C LYS A 15 0.12 -2.83 18.14
N ARG A 16 1.10 -2.79 17.24
CA ARG A 16 1.18 -1.76 16.20
C ARG A 16 -0.04 -1.80 15.28
N ASP A 17 -0.48 -2.98 14.87
CA ASP A 17 -1.65 -3.14 14.00
C ASP A 17 -2.94 -2.67 14.68
N LEU A 18 -3.09 -2.91 15.98
CA LEU A 18 -4.23 -2.40 16.77
C LEU A 18 -4.21 -0.86 16.86
N LEU A 19 -3.04 -0.25 17.06
CA LEU A 19 -2.89 1.20 17.08
C LEU A 19 -3.19 1.82 15.71
N ILE A 20 -2.71 1.21 14.63
CA ILE A 20 -3.00 1.62 13.25
C ILE A 20 -4.50 1.58 12.98
N LYS A 21 -5.18 0.48 13.36
CA LYS A 21 -6.63 0.35 13.22
C LYS A 21 -7.37 1.47 13.94
N ALA A 22 -7.02 1.74 15.20
CA ALA A 22 -7.64 2.82 15.97
C ALA A 22 -7.42 4.20 15.32
N ALA A 23 -6.23 4.46 14.76
CA ALA A 23 -5.94 5.70 14.06
C ALA A 23 -6.81 5.87 12.80
N PHE A 24 -6.98 4.81 12.00
CA PHE A 24 -7.86 4.84 10.82
C PHE A 24 -9.33 5.02 11.20
N GLU A 25 -9.80 4.41 12.30
CA GLU A 25 -11.17 4.60 12.78
C GLU A 25 -11.46 6.06 13.16
N ILE A 26 -10.52 6.73 13.83
CA ILE A 26 -10.64 8.16 14.15
C ILE A 26 -10.66 8.99 12.86
N SER A 27 -9.71 8.74 11.94
CA SER A 27 -9.62 9.48 10.67
C SER A 27 -10.89 9.37 9.83
N ASN A 28 -11.52 8.19 9.81
CA ASN A 28 -12.79 7.96 9.13
C ASN A 28 -13.96 8.67 9.81
N LYS A 29 -14.00 8.71 11.16
CA LYS A 29 -15.03 9.43 11.93
C LYS A 29 -14.95 10.95 11.76
N ASP A 30 -13.73 11.46 11.63
CA ASP A 30 -13.45 12.89 11.44
C ASP A 30 -13.56 13.33 9.97
N PHE A 31 -13.92 12.41 9.06
CA PHE A 31 -14.01 12.66 7.61
C PHE A 31 -12.75 13.33 7.03
N ALA A 32 -11.56 12.93 7.51
CA ALA A 32 -10.30 13.53 7.08
C ALA A 32 -10.05 13.39 5.57
N TYR A 33 -10.57 12.32 4.96
CA TYR A 33 -10.66 12.14 3.52
C TYR A 33 -11.80 11.17 3.18
N ILE A 34 -12.31 11.24 1.95
CA ILE A 34 -13.35 10.33 1.46
C ILE A 34 -12.71 9.36 0.45
N PRO A 35 -12.52 8.07 0.81
CA PRO A 35 -11.99 7.10 -0.13
C PRO A 35 -13.04 6.82 -1.23
N LEU A 36 -12.65 6.97 -2.50
CA LEU A 36 -13.53 6.72 -3.64
C LEU A 36 -13.50 5.25 -4.06
N HIS A 37 -12.31 4.78 -4.48
CA HIS A 37 -12.08 3.41 -4.92
C HIS A 37 -10.59 3.08 -4.84
N GLN A 38 -10.27 1.79 -4.76
CA GLN A 38 -8.93 1.29 -5.05
C GLN A 38 -8.75 1.23 -6.57
N GLN A 39 -7.77 1.94 -7.12
CA GLN A 39 -7.56 1.98 -8.57
C GLN A 39 -7.07 0.62 -9.09
N ALA A 40 -7.75 0.07 -10.09
CA ALA A 40 -7.26 -1.09 -10.82
C ALA A 40 -6.00 -0.72 -11.63
N LEU A 41 -4.98 -1.57 -11.59
CA LEU A 41 -3.73 -1.32 -12.29
C LEU A 41 -3.77 -1.96 -13.68
N ALA A 42 -3.67 -1.15 -14.73
CA ALA A 42 -3.59 -1.61 -16.11
C ALA A 42 -2.25 -1.20 -16.72
N TRP A 43 -1.37 -2.18 -16.98
CA TRP A 43 -0.06 -1.95 -17.60
C TRP A 43 -0.04 -2.54 -19.01
N GLY A 44 0.39 -1.73 -19.99
CA GLY A 44 0.72 -2.21 -21.33
C GLY A 44 2.14 -2.78 -21.33
N VAL A 45 2.30 -4.07 -21.62
CA VAL A 45 3.61 -4.73 -21.70
C VAL A 45 3.85 -5.33 -23.09
N SER A 46 5.10 -5.32 -23.53
CA SER A 46 5.50 -6.00 -24.76
C SER A 46 5.34 -7.51 -24.60
N LYS A 47 4.86 -8.21 -25.63
CA LYS A 47 4.78 -9.69 -25.64
C LYS A 47 6.14 -10.36 -25.44
N LYS A 48 7.24 -9.65 -25.72
CA LYS A 48 8.62 -10.10 -25.54
C LYS A 48 9.11 -10.03 -24.08
N LEU A 49 8.29 -9.54 -23.15
CA LEU A 49 8.64 -9.37 -21.74
C LEU A 49 7.61 -10.05 -20.84
N LYS A 50 8.10 -10.77 -19.83
CA LYS A 50 7.34 -11.19 -18.65
C LYS A 50 7.57 -10.16 -17.55
N VAL A 51 6.48 -9.59 -17.03
CA VAL A 51 6.49 -8.54 -16.00
C VAL A 51 5.48 -8.91 -14.92
N VAL A 52 5.90 -8.80 -13.65
CA VAL A 52 5.01 -8.97 -12.49
C VAL A 52 4.48 -7.60 -12.08
N GLN A 53 3.15 -7.42 -12.13
CA GLN A 53 2.50 -6.23 -11.60
C GLN A 53 2.34 -6.36 -10.08
N ARG A 54 3.12 -5.58 -9.33
CA ARG A 54 3.07 -5.57 -7.87
C ARG A 54 1.89 -4.74 -7.37
N ALA A 55 1.38 -5.10 -6.19
CA ALA A 55 0.25 -4.43 -5.54
C ALA A 55 0.54 -2.97 -5.12
N ASP A 56 1.81 -2.55 -5.13
CA ASP A 56 2.25 -1.19 -4.81
C ASP A 56 2.37 -0.26 -6.04
N ASN A 57 1.94 -0.73 -7.23
CA ASN A 57 1.98 0.02 -8.49
C ASN A 57 3.36 0.60 -8.85
N GLN A 58 4.46 0.01 -8.36
CA GLN A 58 5.80 0.47 -8.70
C GLN A 58 6.33 -0.27 -9.93
N VAL A 59 6.64 0.50 -10.99
CA VAL A 59 7.30 -0.02 -12.19
C VAL A 59 8.78 -0.18 -11.93
N LEU A 60 9.20 -1.42 -11.73
CA LEU A 60 10.56 -1.75 -11.31
C LEU A 60 11.25 -2.64 -12.35
N PRO A 61 12.21 -2.10 -13.14
CA PRO A 61 12.81 -2.81 -14.27
C PRO A 61 13.48 -4.13 -13.92
N TYR A 62 13.92 -4.31 -12.66
CA TYR A 62 14.59 -5.54 -12.22
C TYR A 62 13.67 -6.78 -12.23
N TRP A 63 12.34 -6.61 -12.28
CA TRP A 63 11.38 -7.70 -12.42
C TRP A 63 11.04 -8.04 -13.88
N PHE A 64 11.71 -7.41 -14.85
CA PHE A 64 11.37 -7.55 -16.26
C PHE A 64 12.27 -8.62 -16.86
N VAL A 65 11.68 -9.74 -17.25
CA VAL A 65 12.42 -10.86 -17.85
C VAL A 65 12.04 -10.95 -19.32
N LYS A 66 13.03 -11.14 -20.20
CA LYS A 66 12.75 -11.40 -21.61
C LYS A 66 11.99 -12.73 -21.72
N SER A 67 10.83 -12.71 -22.35
CA SER A 67 10.13 -13.93 -22.76
C SER A 67 10.99 -14.64 -23.81
N GLU A 68 11.29 -15.91 -23.61
CA GLU A 68 11.81 -16.78 -24.67
C GLU A 68 10.82 -16.88 -25.85
#